data_AF-A0A8D8WUZ0-F1
#
_entry.id   AF-A0A8D8WUZ0-F1
#
_cell.length_a   1.000
_cell.length_b   1.000
_cell.length_c   1.000
_cell.angle_alpha   90.00
_cell.angle_beta   90.00
_cell.angle_gamma   90.00
#
_symmetry.space_group_name_H-M   'P 1'
#
loop_
_entity.id
_entity.type
_entity.pdbx_description
1 polymer ?
#
loop_
_entity_poly.entity_id
_entity_poly.type
_entity_poly.pdbx_seq_one_letter_code
_entity_poly.pdbx_strand_id
1 'polypeptide(L)'
;MFLFFFTFQGPATMWSEDYHVQLLRQYFRAFDSIVHSNQSFFLGEMIWNFIDFKTPQEYIRPGLCVKGIFTRDRQPKVAAYDVRERYCRLANIECSDDYQL
;
A
#
# COMPACT_ATOMS: atom_id res chain seq x y z
N MET A 1 -26.75 17.31 0.43
CA MET A 1 -25.94 17.00 1.62
C MET A 1 -24.60 16.49 1.13
N PHE A 2 -23.62 17.39 1.01
CA PHE A 2 -22.26 17.05 0.58
C PHE A 2 -21.56 16.33 1.73
N LEU A 3 -21.45 15.01 1.65
CA LEU A 3 -20.57 14.24 2.52
C LEU A 3 -19.15 14.38 1.95
N PHE A 4 -18.39 15.28 2.56
CA PHE A 4 -16.94 15.29 2.51
C PHE A 4 -16.44 13.87 2.79
N PHE A 5 -15.76 13.27 1.81
CA PHE A 5 -14.81 12.20 2.08
C PHE A 5 -13.77 12.78 3.05
N PHE A 6 -13.88 12.41 4.32
CA PHE A 6 -12.87 12.70 5.32
C PHE A 6 -11.58 11.98 4.90
N THR A 7 -10.66 12.70 4.24
CA THR A 7 -9.24 12.46 4.50
C THR A 7 -9.06 12.76 5.97
N PHE A 8 -8.82 11.74 6.79
CA PHE A 8 -8.68 11.91 8.23
C PHE A 8 -7.50 12.86 8.50
N GLN A 9 -7.82 14.07 8.94
CA GLN A 9 -6.90 15.20 9.02
C GLN A 9 -6.11 15.14 10.35
N GLY A 10 -5.40 14.03 10.56
CA GLY A 10 -4.52 13.80 11.70
C GLY A 10 -3.10 13.43 11.24
N PRO A 11 -2.07 13.55 12.09
CA PRO A 11 -0.73 13.09 11.74
C PRO A 11 -0.75 11.59 11.47
N ALA A 12 -0.02 11.13 10.46
CA ALA A 12 0.12 9.70 10.17
C ALA A 12 0.80 9.01 11.37
N THR A 13 0.05 8.17 12.08
CA THR A 13 0.55 7.43 13.24
C THR A 13 0.77 5.96 12.90
N MET A 14 1.64 5.30 13.66
CA MET A 14 1.86 3.86 13.51
C MET A 14 0.53 3.11 13.63
N TRP A 15 0.25 2.21 12.68
CA TRP A 15 -1.01 1.47 12.48
C TRP A 15 -2.17 2.20 11.78
N SER A 16 -2.02 3.47 11.41
CA SER A 16 -2.99 4.15 10.53
C SER A 16 -2.81 3.79 9.06
N GLU A 17 -3.89 3.90 8.27
CA GLU A 17 -3.83 3.69 6.81
C GLU A 17 -2.97 4.75 6.11
N ASP A 18 -3.05 6.01 6.56
CA ASP A 18 -2.22 7.09 6.03
C ASP A 18 -0.73 6.83 6.23
N TYR A 19 -0.36 6.28 7.39
CA TYR A 19 1.03 5.87 7.63
C TYR A 19 1.47 4.74 6.70
N HIS A 20 0.61 3.76 6.47
CA HIS A 20 0.90 2.66 5.55
C HIS A 20 1.16 3.18 4.12
N VAL A 21 0.30 4.09 3.65
CA VAL A 21 0.45 4.77 2.36
C VAL A 21 1.77 5.54 2.29
N GLN A 22 2.04 6.40 3.27
CA GLN A 22 3.26 7.20 3.29
C GLN A 22 4.51 6.33 3.31
N LEU A 23 4.50 5.25 4.10
CA LEU A 23 5.60 4.30 4.18
C LEU A 23 5.89 3.68 2.81
N LEU A 24 4.86 3.16 2.12
CA LEU A 24 5.02 2.57 0.79
C LEU A 24 5.56 3.58 -0.22
N ARG A 25 5.02 4.81 -0.24
CA ARG A 25 5.49 5.88 -1.13
C ARG A 25 6.97 6.21 -0.92
N GLN A 26 7.46 6.20 0.32
CA GLN A 26 8.90 6.41 0.57
C GLN A 26 9.75 5.24 0.08
N TYR A 27 9.31 3.99 0.29
CA TYR A 27 9.99 2.82 -0.27
C TYR A 27 10.07 2.86 -1.79
N PHE A 28 8.96 3.21 -2.46
CA PHE A 28 8.90 3.37 -3.90
C PHE A 28 9.90 4.38 -4.43
N ARG A 29 10.04 5.54 -3.77
CA ARG A 29 11.05 6.54 -4.12
C ARG A 29 12.48 6.01 -3.98
N ALA A 30 12.74 5.28 -2.91
CA ALA A 30 14.05 4.67 -2.68
C ALA A 30 14.36 3.61 -3.74
N PHE A 31 13.41 2.74 -4.08
CA PHE A 31 13.56 1.75 -5.13
C PHE A 31 13.79 2.39 -6.49
N ASP A 32 13.03 3.44 -6.82
CA ASP A 32 13.23 4.18 -8.06
C ASP A 32 14.64 4.80 -8.09
N SER A 33 15.14 5.37 -6.98
CA SER A 33 16.52 5.90 -6.95
C SER A 33 17.58 4.83 -7.19
N ILE A 34 17.36 3.60 -6.72
CA ILE A 34 18.29 2.49 -6.92
C ILE A 34 18.23 2.02 -8.38
N VAL A 35 17.03 1.87 -8.95
CA VAL A 35 16.83 1.46 -10.36
C VAL A 35 17.45 2.46 -11.33
N HIS A 36 17.33 3.76 -11.06
CA HIS A 36 17.91 4.81 -11.91
C HIS A 36 19.41 5.03 -11.66
N SER A 37 19.95 4.50 -10.56
CA SER A 37 21.40 4.52 -10.35
C SER A 37 22.07 3.50 -11.29
N ASN A 38 23.34 3.71 -11.64
CA ASN A 38 24.12 2.77 -12.44
C ASN A 38 24.36 1.39 -11.76
N GLN A 39 23.68 1.10 -10.64
CA GLN A 39 23.75 -0.16 -9.92
C GLN A 39 22.55 -1.05 -10.31
N SER A 40 22.74 -1.83 -11.37
CA SER A 40 21.70 -2.66 -12.02
C SER A 40 21.32 -3.95 -11.26
N PHE A 41 21.46 -4.00 -9.93
CA PHE A 41 21.16 -5.23 -9.16
C PHE A 41 19.70 -5.34 -8.68
N PHE A 42 18.90 -4.27 -8.79
CA PHE A 42 17.52 -4.25 -8.33
C PHE A 42 16.54 -4.49 -9.48
N LEU A 43 15.86 -5.63 -9.47
CA LEU A 43 15.00 -6.10 -10.57
C LEU A 43 13.51 -6.12 -10.25
N GLY A 44 13.13 -6.03 -8.97
CA GLY A 44 11.73 -6.13 -8.60
C GLY A 44 11.46 -5.91 -7.13
N GLU A 45 10.20 -5.61 -6.85
CA GLU A 45 9.65 -5.39 -5.52
C GLU A 45 8.45 -6.31 -5.31
N MET A 46 8.33 -6.88 -4.11
CA MET A 46 7.18 -7.71 -3.74
C MET A 46 6.72 -7.30 -2.35
N ILE A 47 5.46 -6.87 -2.26
CA ILE A 47 4.90 -6.31 -1.03
C ILE A 47 4.49 -7.44 -0.08
N TRP A 48 4.83 -7.28 1.20
CA TRP A 48 4.32 -8.11 2.28
C TRP A 48 3.21 -7.38 3.04
N ASN A 49 1.96 -7.86 3.08
CA ASN A 49 1.39 -9.04 2.42
C ASN A 49 0.29 -8.59 1.45
N PHE A 50 -0.14 -9.49 0.57
CA PHE A 50 -1.31 -9.27 -0.27
C PHE A 50 -2.57 -9.07 0.58
N ILE A 51 -2.87 -10.00 1.49
CA ILE A 51 -4.07 -9.98 2.34
C ILE A 51 -3.69 -10.10 3.82
N ASP A 52 -4.48 -9.46 4.68
CA ASP A 52 -4.39 -9.65 6.14
C ASP A 52 -4.67 -11.10 6.54
N PHE A 53 -3.79 -11.67 7.36
CA PHE A 53 -3.88 -13.09 7.76
C PHE A 53 -3.76 -13.28 9.27
N LYS A 54 -4.27 -14.42 9.75
CA LYS A 54 -4.30 -14.76 11.17
C LYS A 54 -2.92 -15.18 11.65
N THR A 55 -2.50 -14.65 12.79
CA THR A 55 -1.26 -15.00 13.48
C THR A 55 -1.55 -15.38 14.93
N PRO A 56 -0.63 -16.07 15.62
CA PRO A 56 -0.67 -16.20 17.08
C PRO A 56 -0.77 -14.83 17.75
N GLN A 57 -1.30 -14.81 18.98
CA GLN A 57 -1.42 -13.59 19.76
C GLN A 57 -0.04 -13.18 20.29
N GLU A 58 0.39 -11.97 19.94
CA GLU A 58 1.66 -11.37 20.34
C GLU A 58 1.41 -9.90 20.69
N TYR A 59 2.19 -9.34 21.62
CA TYR A 59 2.02 -7.93 22.04
C TYR A 59 2.26 -6.92 20.89
N ILE A 60 3.04 -7.31 19.88
CA ILE A 60 3.33 -6.49 18.69
C ILE A 60 2.28 -6.62 17.58
N ARG A 61 1.26 -7.48 17.76
CA ARG A 61 0.25 -7.75 16.73
C ARG A 61 -1.16 -7.51 17.31
N PRO A 62 -2.02 -6.75 16.61
CA PRO A 62 -3.40 -6.55 17.02
C PRO A 62 -4.27 -7.78 16.69
N GLY A 63 -3.84 -8.99 17.10
CA GLY A 63 -4.53 -10.26 16.83
C GLY A 63 -4.46 -10.78 15.39
N LEU A 64 -4.06 -9.93 14.43
CA LEU A 64 -3.86 -10.25 13.02
C LEU A 64 -2.55 -9.64 12.50
N CYS A 65 -2.02 -10.18 11.41
CA CYS A 65 -1.03 -9.47 10.61
C CYS A 65 -1.75 -8.50 9.67
N VAL A 66 -1.85 -7.22 10.08
CA VAL A 66 -2.59 -6.17 9.36
C VAL A 66 -1.74 -5.43 8.31
N LYS A 67 -0.65 -6.05 7.85
CA LYS A 67 0.26 -5.52 6.82
C LYS A 67 -0.26 -5.75 5.40
N GLY A 68 -1.45 -6.31 5.25
CA GLY A 68 -2.06 -6.58 3.96
C GLY A 68 -2.39 -5.29 3.20
N ILE A 69 -2.22 -5.32 1.87
CA ILE A 69 -2.80 -4.31 0.96
C ILE A 69 -4.32 -4.42 0.91
N PHE A 70 -4.83 -5.65 1.05
CA PHE A 70 -6.24 -5.95 1.19
C PHE A 70 -6.55 -6.43 2.61
N THR A 71 -7.79 -6.20 3.03
CA THR A 71 -8.35 -6.84 4.22
C THR A 71 -8.49 -8.34 3.98
N ARG A 72 -8.72 -9.10 5.06
CA ARG A 72 -8.98 -10.55 4.98
C ARG A 72 -10.13 -10.92 4.04
N ASP A 73 -11.14 -10.05 3.96
CA ASP A 73 -12.32 -10.20 3.11
C ASP A 73 -12.11 -9.60 1.70
N ARG A 74 -10.85 -9.38 1.31
CA ARG A 74 -10.43 -8.85 0.00
C ARG A 74 -10.93 -7.44 -0.31
N GLN A 75 -11.29 -6.67 0.72
CA GLN A 75 -11.63 -5.27 0.53
C GLN A 75 -10.33 -4.45 0.39
N PRO A 76 -10.26 -3.53 -0.58
CA PRO A 76 -9.07 -2.71 -0.80
C PRO A 76 -8.89 -1.73 0.36
N LYS A 77 -7.66 -1.62 0.87
CA LYS A 77 -7.26 -0.49 1.72
C LYS A 77 -6.81 0.67 0.84
N VAL A 78 -6.65 1.87 1.43
CA VAL A 78 -6.15 3.05 0.69
C VAL A 78 -4.82 2.77 -0.01
N ALA A 79 -3.93 2.00 0.62
CA ALA A 79 -2.65 1.58 0.04
C ALA A 79 -2.79 0.79 -1.28
N ALA A 80 -3.91 0.09 -1.51
CA ALA A 80 -4.14 -0.70 -2.72
C ALA A 80 -4.21 0.18 -3.97
N TYR A 81 -4.80 1.36 -3.87
CA TYR A 81 -4.93 2.31 -4.98
C TYR A 81 -3.56 2.86 -5.39
N ASP A 82 -2.72 3.20 -4.41
CA ASP A 82 -1.35 3.68 -4.66
C ASP A 82 -0.45 2.61 -5.30
N VAL A 83 -0.52 1.37 -4.80
CA VAL A 83 0.24 0.24 -5.36
C VAL A 83 -0.19 -0.03 -6.80
N ARG A 84 -1.50 0.03 -7.06
CA ARG A 84 -2.06 -0.16 -8.38
C ARG A 84 -1.55 0.89 -9.36
N GLU A 85 -1.62 2.17 -8.99
CA GLU A 85 -1.12 3.27 -9.82
C GLU A 85 0.36 3.08 -10.16
N ARG A 86 1.18 2.70 -9.16
CA ARG A 86 2.61 2.42 -9.39
C ARG A 86 2.83 1.29 -10.38
N TYR A 87 2.16 0.15 -10.22
CA TYR A 87 2.36 -0.99 -11.11
C TYR A 87 1.82 -0.73 -12.52
N CYS A 88 0.72 -0.01 -12.66
CA CYS A 88 0.25 0.49 -13.97
C CYS A 88 1.34 1.34 -14.65
N ARG A 89 1.97 2.27 -13.89
CA ARG A 89 3.07 3.11 -14.38
C ARG A 89 4.31 2.30 -14.79
N LEU A 90 4.73 1.34 -13.96
CA LEU A 90 5.89 0.49 -14.26
C LEU A 90 5.65 -0.42 -15.47
N ALA A 91 4.41 -0.90 -15.66
CA ALA A 91 4.04 -1.73 -16.81
C ALA A 91 3.69 -0.92 -18.07
N ASN A 92 3.69 0.42 -18.00
CA ASN A 92 3.28 1.32 -19.07
C ASN A 92 1.88 1.00 -19.64
N ILE A 93 0.94 0.71 -18.74
CA ILE A 93 -0.47 0.44 -19.07
C ILE A 93 -1.39 1.51 -18.48
N GLU A 94 -2.50 1.79 -19.15
CA GLU A 94 -3.54 2.67 -18.62
C GLU A 94 -4.26 1.98 -17.44
N CYS A 95 -4.33 2.69 -16.31
CA CYS A 95 -5.06 2.22 -15.15
C CYS A 95 -6.52 2.66 -15.28
N SER A 96 -7.42 1.78 -15.75
CA SER A 96 -8.84 2.13 -15.91
C SER A 96 -9.56 2.26 -14.56
N ASP A 97 -10.32 3.31 -14.34
CA ASP A 97 -11.12 3.49 -13.12
C ASP A 97 -12.42 2.66 -13.15
N ASP A 98 -12.33 1.39 -13.52
CA ASP A 98 -13.46 0.47 -13.57
C ASP A 98 -13.82 -0.03 -12.14
N TYR A 99 -14.12 0.91 -11.25
CA TYR A 99 -14.70 0.66 -9.93
C TYR A 99 -16.18 1.07 -9.95
N GLN A 100 -16.99 0.37 -10.73
CA GLN A 100 -18.43 0.28 -10.44
C GLN A 100 -18.68 -1.02 -9.66
N LEU A 101 -18.61 -0.92 -8.34
CA LEU A 101 -19.21 -1.86 -7.40
C LEU A 101 -20.05 -1.07 -6.39
#